data_AF-A0A1C6JIZ9-F1
#
_entry.id   AF-A0A1C6JIZ9-F1
#
_cell.length_a   1.000
_cell.length_b   1.000
_cell.length_c   1.000
_cell.angle_alpha   90.00
_cell.angle_beta   90.00
_cell.angle_gamma   90.00
#
_symmetry.space_group_name_H-M   'P 1'
#
loop_
_entity.id
_entity.type
_entity.pdbx_description
1 polymer ?
#
loop_
_entity_poly.entity_id
_entity_poly.type
_entity_poly.pdbx_seq_one_letter_code
_entity_poly.pdbx_strand_id
1 'polypeptide(L)'
;MQIPINIHDRATHFNSTKDGRGYNLLHLNALYDLESQLYLDAVIQKGREEHESKALVELVDCSELTEPVILIADRGYEVYNNMAHMEQKGWKYLIRVKNKRGILSGLRLPDTPEFDLFFSYSLSKRLTNRIRQEPQKYRWIPSKVHFDYIPDASDTLYPISFRAVRFAVKEGLYETVITNLPADRFPPPLLRELYHRRWGIETSFRDLKYTLALTHFHSKKLPFIEQEIFSRMTLYNFASLLRLHAIFMQPEGKYLYHINAAFAAHIAREFLLGFVPPAKVEILISKFLLPIRPGQQKPRNMRVKRPVSFQYRMI
;
A
#
# COMPACT_ATOMS: atom_id res chain seq x y z
N MET A 1 -7.53 1.88 10.64
CA MET A 1 -7.16 1.42 11.99
C MET A 1 -8.21 1.90 12.96
N GLN A 2 -8.76 1.02 13.80
CA GLN A 2 -9.74 1.41 14.80
C GLN A 2 -9.01 1.97 16.02
N ILE A 3 -9.43 3.15 16.48
CA ILE A 3 -8.85 3.86 17.62
C ILE A 3 -9.87 3.92 18.77
N PRO A 4 -9.46 4.33 20.00
CA PRO A 4 -10.40 4.51 21.10
C PRO A 4 -11.61 5.38 20.73
N ILE A 5 -12.78 5.02 21.24
CA ILE A 5 -14.03 5.70 20.90
C ILE A 5 -14.02 7.13 21.45
N ASN A 6 -14.32 8.08 20.57
CA ASN A 6 -14.58 9.47 20.90
C ASN A 6 -15.76 9.97 20.05
N ILE A 7 -16.94 10.04 20.65
CA ILE A 7 -18.19 10.45 19.97
C ILE A 7 -18.19 11.91 19.52
N HIS A 8 -17.35 12.75 20.13
CA HIS A 8 -17.26 14.17 19.82
C HIS A 8 -16.37 14.45 18.61
N ASP A 9 -15.46 13.53 18.27
CA ASP A 9 -14.63 13.62 17.07
C ASP A 9 -15.39 13.09 15.84
N ARG A 10 -16.19 13.97 15.24
CA ARG A 10 -17.03 13.63 14.07
C ARG A 10 -16.23 13.18 12.85
N ALA A 11 -14.98 13.63 12.71
CA ALA A 11 -14.14 13.32 11.56
C ALA A 11 -13.59 11.89 11.58
N THR A 12 -13.46 11.29 12.77
CA THR A 12 -13.05 9.89 12.93
C THR A 12 -14.22 8.96 13.30
N HIS A 13 -15.30 9.47 13.89
CA HIS A 13 -16.42 8.66 14.41
C HIS A 13 -17.41 8.19 13.34
N PHE A 14 -17.75 6.90 13.34
CA PHE A 14 -18.76 6.27 12.48
C PHE A 14 -19.91 5.73 13.34
N ASN A 15 -21.15 6.01 12.92
CA ASN A 15 -22.34 5.46 13.56
C ASN A 15 -22.57 4.03 13.05
N SER A 16 -22.80 3.07 13.95
CA SER A 16 -23.27 1.73 13.57
C SER A 16 -24.79 1.74 13.45
N THR A 17 -25.36 1.15 12.39
CA THR A 17 -26.77 1.35 12.01
C THR A 17 -27.78 0.41 12.70
N LYS A 18 -27.39 -0.50 13.59
CA LYS A 18 -28.34 -1.40 14.27
C LYS A 18 -27.82 -1.84 15.65
N ASP A 19 -28.00 -1.06 16.71
CA ASP A 19 -27.70 -1.44 18.12
C ASP A 19 -26.21 -1.48 18.55
N GLY A 20 -25.28 -1.03 17.72
CA GLY A 20 -23.85 -0.99 18.05
C GLY A 20 -23.39 0.37 18.58
N ARG A 21 -22.52 0.38 19.62
CA ARG A 21 -21.69 1.56 19.92
C ARG A 21 -20.91 1.94 18.65
N GLY A 22 -20.89 3.24 18.32
CA GLY A 22 -20.09 3.76 17.21
C GLY A 22 -18.59 3.47 17.38
N TYR A 23 -17.81 3.67 16.33
CA TYR A 23 -16.36 3.44 16.35
C TYR A 23 -15.61 4.58 15.70
N ASN A 24 -14.37 4.80 16.12
CA ASN A 24 -13.49 5.80 15.52
C ASN A 24 -12.43 5.11 14.65
N LEU A 25 -12.13 5.69 13.49
CA LEU A 25 -11.22 5.13 12.52
C LEU A 25 -10.23 6.19 12.00
N LEU A 26 -8.96 5.79 11.92
CA LEU A 26 -7.92 6.47 11.16
C LEU A 26 -7.56 5.65 9.93
N HIS A 27 -7.33 6.30 8.81
CA HIS A 27 -6.80 5.68 7.60
C HIS A 27 -5.29 5.91 7.55
N LEU A 28 -4.51 4.85 7.33
CA LEU A 28 -3.04 4.91 7.26
C LEU A 28 -2.62 4.54 5.84
N ASN A 29 -2.09 5.52 5.11
CA ASN A 29 -1.41 5.30 3.84
C ASN A 29 0.09 5.26 4.13
N ALA A 30 0.82 4.30 3.56
CA ALA A 30 2.26 4.18 3.80
C ALA A 30 2.99 3.81 2.51
N LEU A 31 4.16 4.43 2.32
CA LEU A 31 5.15 4.00 1.36
C LEU A 31 6.05 2.96 2.04
N TYR A 32 6.18 1.79 1.43
CA TYR A 32 6.83 0.64 2.03
C TYR A 32 7.76 -0.04 1.03
N ASP A 33 9.02 -0.20 1.40
CA ASP A 33 9.98 -0.95 0.62
C ASP A 33 9.79 -2.46 0.86
N LEU A 34 9.50 -3.18 -0.22
CA LEU A 34 9.27 -4.61 -0.21
C LEU A 34 10.56 -5.42 -0.01
N GLU A 35 11.72 -4.88 -0.37
CA GLU A 35 13.01 -5.57 -0.22
C GLU A 35 13.51 -5.46 1.22
N SER A 36 13.71 -4.24 1.70
CA SER A 36 14.21 -3.99 3.05
C SER A 36 13.15 -4.16 4.14
N GLN A 37 11.87 -4.28 3.77
CA GLN A 37 10.76 -4.37 4.71
C GLN A 37 10.68 -3.14 5.64
N LEU A 38 10.88 -1.95 5.07
CA LEU A 38 10.87 -0.68 5.80
C LEU A 38 9.70 0.19 5.37
N TYR A 39 9.06 0.84 6.33
CA TYR A 39 8.22 1.99 6.06
C TYR A 39 9.10 3.20 5.75
N LEU A 40 8.96 3.74 4.55
CA LEU A 40 9.73 4.90 4.10
C LEU A 40 9.04 6.20 4.49
N ASP A 41 7.71 6.24 4.39
CA ASP A 41 6.89 7.38 4.76
C ASP A 41 5.44 6.95 5.02
N ALA A 42 4.65 7.77 5.71
CA ALA A 42 3.24 7.51 5.97
C ALA A 42 2.40 8.76 6.21
N VAL A 43 1.18 8.74 5.66
CA VAL A 43 0.16 9.77 5.83
C VAL A 43 -1.02 9.18 6.61
N ILE A 44 -1.32 9.78 7.76
CA ILE A 44 -2.48 9.43 8.59
C ILE A 44 -3.63 10.39 8.26
N GLN A 45 -4.78 9.84 7.90
CA GLN A 45 -6.00 10.58 7.62
C GLN A 45 -7.10 10.17 8.58
N LYS A 46 -8.03 11.08 8.87
CA LYS A 46 -9.23 10.75 9.64
C LYS A 46 -10.18 9.95 8.78
N GLY A 47 -10.84 8.93 9.33
CA GLY A 47 -11.57 7.94 8.54
C GLY A 47 -12.69 8.52 7.66
N ARG A 48 -13.39 9.59 8.06
CA ARG A 48 -14.42 10.21 7.21
C ARG A 48 -13.87 11.19 6.17
N GLU A 49 -12.60 11.56 6.31
CA GLU A 49 -11.88 12.53 5.49
C GLU A 49 -10.77 11.82 4.69
N GLU A 50 -10.84 10.48 4.57
CA GLU A 50 -9.84 9.70 3.85
C GLU A 50 -9.84 10.06 2.35
N HIS A 51 -8.64 10.28 1.83
CA HIS A 51 -8.42 10.62 0.43
C HIS A 51 -7.10 9.97 -0.04
N GLU A 52 -7.18 8.66 -0.31
CA GLU A 52 -6.03 7.80 -0.68
C GLU A 52 -5.20 8.39 -1.83
N SER A 53 -5.85 8.93 -2.87
CA SER A 53 -5.14 9.55 -4.00
C SER A 53 -4.32 10.78 -3.60
N LYS A 54 -4.82 11.56 -2.63
CA LYS A 54 -4.10 12.76 -2.17
C LYS A 54 -2.92 12.34 -1.28
N ALA A 55 -3.13 11.36 -0.42
CA ALA A 55 -2.06 10.78 0.36
C ALA A 55 -0.97 10.17 -0.52
N LEU A 56 -1.31 9.49 -1.61
CA LEU A 56 -0.31 8.96 -2.55
C LEU A 56 0.48 10.09 -3.23
N VAL A 57 -0.20 11.14 -3.70
CA VAL A 57 0.47 12.32 -4.29
C VAL A 57 1.44 12.94 -3.29
N GLU A 58 1.01 13.14 -2.03
CA GLU A 58 1.87 13.64 -0.96
C GLU A 58 3.09 12.74 -0.71
N LEU A 59 2.90 11.43 -0.58
CA LEU A 59 3.99 10.45 -0.40
C LEU A 59 4.95 10.44 -1.59
N VAL A 60 4.44 10.58 -2.82
CA VAL A 60 5.27 10.65 -4.02
C VAL A 60 6.04 11.97 -4.03
N ASP A 61 5.37 13.11 -3.92
CA ASP A 61 5.99 14.43 -4.07
C ASP A 61 7.03 14.70 -2.98
N CYS A 62 6.75 14.33 -1.71
CA CYS A 62 7.65 14.49 -0.58
C CYS A 62 8.82 13.49 -0.56
N SER A 63 8.77 12.41 -1.35
CA SER A 63 9.82 11.39 -1.31
C SER A 63 11.17 11.91 -1.82
N GLU A 64 12.23 11.64 -1.07
CA GLU A 64 13.61 12.00 -1.46
C GLU A 64 14.34 10.87 -2.20
N LEU A 65 13.64 9.80 -2.57
CA LEU A 65 14.25 8.67 -3.29
C LEU A 65 14.76 9.10 -4.66
N THR A 66 16.06 8.91 -4.88
CA THR A 66 16.76 9.20 -6.14
C THR A 66 16.98 7.96 -7.00
N GLU A 67 16.87 6.77 -6.40
CA GLU A 67 17.03 5.48 -7.08
C GLU A 67 15.83 5.18 -7.98
N PRO A 68 15.96 4.26 -8.97
CA PRO A 68 14.83 3.84 -9.79
C PRO A 68 13.72 3.16 -8.95
N VAL A 69 12.55 3.78 -8.89
CA VAL A 69 11.39 3.27 -8.13
C VAL A 69 10.36 2.59 -9.03
N ILE A 70 9.84 1.44 -8.58
CA ILE A 70 8.59 0.84 -9.11
C ILE A 70 7.54 0.86 -7.98
N LEU A 71 6.56 1.76 -8.09
CA LEU A 71 5.46 1.85 -7.14
C LEU A 71 4.38 0.82 -7.46
N ILE A 72 4.02 -0.04 -6.50
CA ILE A 72 2.99 -1.07 -6.67
C ILE A 72 1.78 -0.72 -5.81
N ALA A 73 0.60 -0.59 -6.43
CA ALA A 73 -0.62 -0.19 -5.72
C ALA A 73 -1.88 -0.94 -6.14
N ASP A 74 -2.87 -0.91 -5.26
CA ASP A 74 -4.18 -1.52 -5.49
C ASP A 74 -5.14 -0.61 -6.28
N ARG A 75 -6.29 -1.18 -6.65
CA ARG A 75 -7.41 -0.54 -7.37
C ARG A 75 -8.05 0.69 -6.73
N GLY A 76 -7.62 1.10 -5.53
CA GLY A 76 -7.99 2.39 -4.93
C GLY A 76 -7.21 3.56 -5.54
N TYR A 77 -6.02 3.29 -6.08
CA TYR A 77 -5.07 4.29 -6.56
C TYR A 77 -5.10 4.51 -8.08
N GLU A 78 -6.04 3.88 -8.79
CA GLU A 78 -6.24 4.01 -10.24
C GLU A 78 -6.84 5.39 -10.60
N VAL A 79 -5.99 6.43 -10.56
CA VAL A 79 -6.36 7.83 -10.84
C VAL A 79 -5.30 8.47 -11.73
N TYR A 80 -5.72 9.20 -12.77
CA TYR A 80 -4.79 9.87 -13.70
C TYR A 80 -3.85 10.85 -13.01
N ASN A 81 -4.31 11.56 -11.98
CA ASN A 81 -3.45 12.48 -11.22
C ASN A 81 -2.26 11.74 -10.61
N ASN A 82 -2.52 10.61 -9.95
CA ASN A 82 -1.46 9.79 -9.36
C ASN A 82 -0.44 9.34 -10.42
N MET A 83 -0.90 8.89 -11.59
CA MET A 83 -0.04 8.50 -12.70
C MET A 83 0.85 9.66 -13.15
N ALA A 84 0.26 10.84 -13.33
CA ALA A 84 1.00 12.03 -13.75
C ALA A 84 2.07 12.43 -12.71
N HIS A 85 1.77 12.46 -11.41
CA HIS A 85 2.77 12.75 -10.37
C HIS A 85 3.93 11.75 -10.37
N MET A 86 3.64 10.45 -10.47
CA MET A 86 4.70 9.43 -10.55
C MET A 86 5.54 9.59 -11.83
N GLU A 87 4.91 9.86 -12.99
CA GLU A 87 5.62 10.07 -14.25
C GLU A 87 6.51 11.32 -14.23
N GLN A 88 6.01 12.44 -13.67
CA GLN A 88 6.80 13.67 -13.52
C GLN A 88 7.99 13.48 -12.57
N LYS A 89 7.84 12.65 -11.53
CA LYS A 89 8.94 12.26 -10.65
C LYS A 89 9.91 11.24 -11.28
N GLY A 90 9.58 10.72 -12.46
CA GLY A 90 10.38 9.68 -13.14
C GLY A 90 10.18 8.27 -12.58
N TRP A 91 9.19 8.07 -11.71
CA TRP A 91 8.88 6.77 -11.12
C TRP A 91 8.14 5.87 -12.10
N LYS A 92 8.40 4.56 -11.97
CA LYS A 92 7.60 3.54 -12.62
C LYS A 92 6.49 3.09 -11.70
N TYR A 93 5.41 2.56 -12.27
CA TYR A 93 4.28 2.10 -11.46
C TYR A 93 3.64 0.82 -12.00
N LEU A 94 3.00 0.09 -11.11
CA LEU A 94 2.19 -1.10 -11.38
C LEU A 94 0.93 -1.04 -10.52
N ILE A 95 -0.18 -0.60 -11.10
CA ILE A 95 -1.43 -0.35 -10.38
C ILE A 95 -2.48 -1.35 -10.85
N ARG A 96 -3.08 -2.10 -9.94
CA ARG A 96 -4.24 -2.93 -10.27
C ARG A 96 -5.44 -2.05 -10.61
N VAL A 97 -6.22 -2.46 -11.59
CA VAL A 97 -7.39 -1.70 -12.05
C VAL A 97 -8.70 -2.46 -11.90
N LYS A 98 -9.81 -1.72 -11.89
CA LYS A 98 -11.17 -2.29 -11.86
C LYS A 98 -11.64 -2.60 -13.28
N ASN A 99 -12.05 -3.86 -13.52
CA ASN A 99 -12.48 -4.32 -14.85
C ASN A 99 -13.68 -3.57 -15.46
N LYS A 100 -14.57 -2.93 -14.67
CA LYS A 100 -15.81 -2.30 -15.19
C LYS A 100 -15.97 -0.81 -14.87
N ARG A 101 -15.19 -0.26 -13.93
CA ARG A 101 -15.34 1.11 -13.41
C ARG A 101 -13.96 1.67 -13.10
N GLY A 102 -13.31 2.31 -14.06
CA GLY A 102 -11.94 2.80 -13.93
C GLY A 102 -11.44 3.49 -15.19
N ILE A 103 -10.13 3.70 -15.27
CA ILE A 103 -9.40 4.30 -16.39
C ILE A 103 -9.61 3.49 -17.68
N LEU A 104 -9.77 2.18 -17.54
CA LEU A 104 -10.05 1.30 -18.68
C LEU A 104 -11.49 1.40 -19.23
N SER A 105 -12.39 2.11 -18.54
CA SER A 105 -13.78 2.26 -19.00
C SER A 105 -13.83 3.00 -20.34
N GLY A 106 -14.53 2.45 -21.33
CA GLY A 106 -14.66 3.08 -22.65
C GLY A 106 -13.42 3.02 -23.53
N LEU A 107 -12.37 2.27 -23.12
CA LEU A 107 -11.31 1.86 -24.03
C LEU A 107 -11.75 0.61 -24.81
N ARG A 108 -11.26 0.46 -26.03
CA ARG A 108 -11.48 -0.75 -26.83
C ARG A 108 -10.53 -1.84 -26.33
N LEU A 109 -11.07 -2.71 -25.47
CA LEU A 109 -10.37 -3.89 -24.98
C LEU A 109 -10.86 -5.13 -25.75
N PRO A 110 -9.99 -6.07 -26.10
CA PRO A 110 -10.38 -7.33 -26.70
C PRO A 110 -11.20 -8.15 -25.70
N ASP A 111 -12.12 -8.96 -26.21
CA ASP A 111 -12.84 -9.96 -25.43
C ASP A 111 -12.00 -11.22 -25.26
N THR A 112 -10.75 -11.04 -24.86
CA THR A 112 -9.80 -12.12 -24.58
C THR A 112 -9.52 -12.20 -23.08
N PRO A 113 -9.28 -13.41 -22.55
CA PRO A 113 -9.00 -13.60 -21.12
C PRO A 113 -7.73 -12.87 -20.66
N GLU A 114 -6.75 -12.78 -21.56
CA GLU A 114 -5.48 -12.09 -21.37
C GLU A 114 -5.23 -11.11 -22.52
N PHE A 115 -4.56 -10.01 -22.21
CA PHE A 115 -4.16 -9.02 -23.21
C PHE A 115 -3.00 -8.16 -22.69
N ASP A 116 -2.28 -7.53 -23.61
CA ASP A 116 -1.23 -6.56 -23.34
C ASP A 116 -1.34 -5.44 -24.38
N LEU A 117 -1.79 -4.27 -23.94
CA LEU A 117 -2.16 -3.16 -24.82
C LEU A 117 -1.51 -1.86 -24.37
N PHE A 118 -1.18 -1.02 -25.35
CA PHE A 118 -0.65 0.32 -25.12
C PHE A 118 -1.70 1.36 -25.46
N PHE A 119 -1.87 2.32 -24.56
CA PHE A 119 -2.78 3.44 -24.74
C PHE A 119 -1.98 4.74 -24.67
N SER A 120 -2.27 5.65 -25.60
CA SER A 120 -1.71 7.00 -25.62
C SER A 120 -2.79 7.96 -26.08
N TYR A 121 -3.09 8.96 -25.25
CA TYR A 121 -4.09 9.98 -25.55
C TYR A 121 -3.86 11.23 -24.71
N SER A 122 -4.54 12.33 -25.04
CA SER A 122 -4.49 13.58 -24.28
C SER A 122 -5.73 13.77 -23.41
N LEU A 123 -5.52 14.04 -22.12
CA LEU A 123 -6.57 14.42 -21.19
C LEU A 123 -7.02 15.86 -21.42
N SER A 124 -8.31 16.14 -21.22
CA SER A 124 -8.89 17.48 -21.28
C SER A 124 -9.98 17.66 -20.23
N LYS A 125 -10.02 18.83 -19.56
CA LYS A 125 -11.15 19.23 -18.69
C LYS A 125 -12.33 19.82 -19.47
N ARG A 126 -12.12 20.32 -20.69
CA ARG A 126 -13.19 20.86 -21.55
C ARG A 126 -13.69 19.80 -22.53
N LEU A 127 -15.01 19.68 -22.67
CA LEU A 127 -15.64 18.75 -23.61
C LEU A 127 -16.08 19.47 -24.89
N THR A 128 -15.16 19.64 -25.83
CA THR A 128 -15.44 20.23 -27.16
C THR A 128 -15.94 19.17 -28.15
N ASN A 129 -16.52 19.60 -29.29
CA ASN A 129 -16.96 18.68 -30.35
C ASN A 129 -15.81 17.81 -30.89
N ARG A 130 -14.62 18.39 -31.04
CA ARG A 130 -13.40 17.66 -31.45
C ARG A 130 -13.08 16.52 -30.48
N ILE A 131 -13.10 16.80 -29.18
CA ILE A 131 -12.81 15.80 -28.14
C ILE A 131 -13.86 14.69 -28.14
N ARG A 132 -15.13 15.00 -28.42
CA ARG A 132 -16.20 14.00 -28.54
C ARG A 132 -16.04 13.09 -29.76
N GLN A 133 -15.57 13.63 -30.88
CA GLN A 133 -15.46 12.91 -32.16
C GLN A 133 -14.20 12.04 -32.27
N GLU A 134 -13.16 12.34 -31.49
CA GLU A 134 -11.87 11.62 -31.55
C GLU A 134 -11.50 10.93 -30.21
N PRO A 135 -12.31 9.96 -29.71
CA PRO A 135 -12.07 9.30 -28.42
C PRO A 135 -10.78 8.46 -28.37
N GLN A 136 -10.21 8.12 -29.51
CA GLN A 136 -8.90 7.46 -29.61
C GLN A 136 -7.72 8.41 -29.35
N LYS A 137 -7.89 9.74 -29.51
CA LYS A 137 -6.84 10.74 -29.28
C LYS A 137 -7.06 11.53 -28.00
N TYR A 138 -8.31 11.73 -27.60
CA TYR A 138 -8.66 12.57 -26.46
C TYR A 138 -9.50 11.82 -25.44
N ARG A 139 -9.27 12.16 -24.17
CA ARG A 139 -10.07 11.70 -23.06
C ARG A 139 -10.54 12.87 -22.22
N TRP A 140 -11.85 13.05 -22.14
CA TRP A 140 -12.43 14.05 -21.27
C TRP A 140 -12.43 13.57 -19.81
N ILE A 141 -12.00 14.44 -18.91
CA ILE A 141 -12.13 14.29 -17.46
C ILE A 141 -13.10 15.36 -16.95
N PRO A 142 -14.15 15.00 -16.17
CA PRO A 142 -15.07 15.99 -15.62
C PRO A 142 -14.36 17.01 -14.73
N SER A 143 -14.79 18.27 -14.72
CA SER A 143 -14.14 19.35 -13.94
C SER A 143 -14.05 19.07 -12.43
N LYS A 144 -14.98 18.27 -11.89
CA LYS A 144 -14.96 17.83 -10.49
C LYS A 144 -13.85 16.81 -10.17
N VAL A 145 -13.28 16.18 -11.19
CA VAL A 145 -12.15 15.26 -11.04
C VAL A 145 -10.90 16.11 -10.93
N HIS A 146 -10.26 16.02 -9.78
CA HIS A 146 -9.02 16.73 -9.50
C HIS A 146 -7.89 16.23 -10.41
N PHE A 147 -7.16 17.18 -11.00
CA PHE A 147 -6.01 16.93 -11.85
C PHE A 147 -5.14 18.18 -11.88
N ASP A 148 -3.91 18.09 -11.38
CA ASP A 148 -3.05 19.24 -11.09
C ASP A 148 -2.41 19.87 -12.34
N TYR A 149 -2.26 19.08 -13.40
CA TYR A 149 -1.56 19.50 -14.62
C TYR A 149 -2.47 20.10 -15.70
N ILE A 150 -3.77 20.28 -15.43
CA ILE A 150 -4.71 21.02 -16.30
C ILE A 150 -5.46 22.04 -15.44
N PRO A 151 -5.21 23.35 -15.64
CA PRO A 151 -5.96 24.40 -14.95
C PRO A 151 -7.45 24.30 -15.25
N ASP A 152 -8.29 24.68 -14.29
CA ASP A 152 -9.74 24.72 -14.49
C ASP A 152 -10.11 25.73 -15.57
N ALA A 153 -11.13 25.38 -16.36
CA ALA A 153 -11.59 26.16 -17.52
C ALA A 153 -10.53 26.44 -18.61
N SER A 154 -9.41 25.70 -18.62
CA SER A 154 -8.39 25.77 -19.67
C SER A 154 -8.66 24.82 -20.84
N ASP A 155 -8.18 25.18 -22.03
CA ASP A 155 -8.06 24.31 -23.21
C ASP A 155 -6.76 23.48 -23.22
N THR A 156 -5.97 23.55 -22.14
CA THR A 156 -4.74 22.77 -21.97
C THR A 156 -5.04 21.27 -22.07
N LEU A 157 -4.20 20.59 -22.85
CA LEU A 157 -4.22 19.14 -23.01
C LEU A 157 -3.03 18.54 -22.28
N TYR A 158 -3.24 17.44 -21.56
CA TYR A 158 -2.16 16.70 -20.91
C TYR A 158 -1.96 15.33 -21.57
N PRO A 159 -0.83 15.06 -22.25
CA PRO A 159 -0.58 13.76 -22.85
C PRO A 159 -0.34 12.72 -21.76
N ILE A 160 -0.98 11.56 -21.87
CA ILE A 160 -0.79 10.43 -20.98
C ILE A 160 -0.62 9.15 -21.79
N SER A 161 0.28 8.28 -21.34
CA SER A 161 0.53 7.00 -21.99
C SER A 161 0.75 5.92 -20.95
N PHE A 162 0.11 4.77 -21.12
CA PHE A 162 0.25 3.63 -20.22
C PHE A 162 -0.01 2.33 -20.95
N ARG A 163 0.54 1.26 -20.39
CA ARG A 163 0.31 -0.12 -20.79
C ARG A 163 -0.72 -0.75 -19.87
N ALA A 164 -1.74 -1.40 -20.42
CA ALA A 164 -2.72 -2.17 -19.68
C ALA A 164 -2.51 -3.66 -19.97
N VAL A 165 -2.31 -4.44 -18.91
CA VAL A 165 -2.02 -5.87 -19.01
C VAL A 165 -3.03 -6.64 -18.19
N ARG A 166 -3.59 -7.70 -18.77
CA ARG A 166 -4.46 -8.65 -18.07
C ARG A 166 -3.85 -10.04 -18.16
N PHE A 167 -3.69 -10.68 -17.00
CA PHE A 167 -3.05 -12.00 -16.87
C PHE A 167 -3.82 -12.91 -15.89
N ALA A 168 -3.69 -14.22 -16.07
CA ALA A 168 -4.22 -15.20 -15.13
C ALA A 168 -3.39 -15.26 -13.84
N VAL A 169 -4.07 -15.18 -12.70
CA VAL A 169 -3.51 -15.41 -11.37
C VAL A 169 -3.66 -16.87 -10.96
N LYS A 170 -4.84 -17.42 -11.23
CA LYS A 170 -5.22 -18.83 -11.06
C LYS A 170 -6.22 -19.20 -12.15
N GLU A 171 -6.52 -20.48 -12.29
CA GLU A 171 -7.56 -20.95 -13.21
C GLU A 171 -8.87 -20.18 -12.99
N GLY A 172 -9.38 -19.54 -14.04
CA GLY A 172 -10.60 -18.72 -14.01
C GLY A 172 -10.48 -17.35 -13.31
N LEU A 173 -9.34 -17.02 -12.70
CA LEU A 173 -9.12 -15.77 -11.96
C LEU A 173 -8.08 -14.89 -12.65
N TYR A 174 -8.53 -13.72 -13.10
CA TYR A 174 -7.69 -12.76 -13.82
C TYR A 174 -7.53 -11.46 -13.04
N GLU A 175 -6.36 -10.85 -13.20
CA GLU A 175 -6.09 -9.50 -12.73
C GLU A 175 -5.68 -8.62 -13.90
N THR A 176 -6.10 -7.37 -13.83
CA THR A 176 -5.76 -6.33 -14.81
C THR A 176 -4.97 -5.26 -14.09
N VAL A 177 -3.88 -4.82 -14.70
CA VAL A 177 -2.99 -3.77 -14.18
C VAL A 177 -2.74 -2.71 -15.24
N ILE A 178 -2.45 -1.49 -14.81
CA ILE A 178 -1.86 -0.43 -15.64
C ILE A 178 -0.45 -0.13 -15.18
N THR A 179 0.43 0.18 -16.13
CA THR A 179 1.86 0.38 -15.86
C THR A 179 2.51 1.24 -16.94
N ASN A 180 3.60 1.92 -16.60
CA ASN A 180 4.53 2.54 -17.54
C ASN A 180 5.85 1.74 -17.68
N LEU A 181 5.85 0.47 -17.24
CA LEU A 181 6.96 -0.46 -17.39
C LEU A 181 7.03 -1.02 -18.83
N PRO A 182 8.23 -1.06 -19.44
CA PRO A 182 8.37 -1.46 -20.83
C PRO A 182 8.20 -2.99 -20.99
N ALA A 183 7.57 -3.41 -22.08
CA ALA A 183 7.13 -4.80 -22.26
C ALA A 183 8.27 -5.79 -22.54
N ASP A 184 9.35 -5.32 -23.14
CA ASP A 184 10.57 -6.09 -23.39
C ASP A 184 11.24 -6.57 -22.09
N ARG A 185 11.23 -5.73 -21.05
CA ARG A 185 11.84 -6.05 -19.74
C ARG A 185 10.85 -6.59 -18.72
N PHE A 186 9.57 -6.20 -18.83
CA PHE A 186 8.53 -6.57 -17.87
C PHE A 186 7.38 -7.29 -18.57
N PRO A 187 7.57 -8.56 -19.00
CA PRO A 187 6.49 -9.35 -19.60
C PRO A 187 5.40 -9.69 -18.56
N PRO A 188 4.18 -10.06 -19.00
CA PRO A 188 3.06 -10.34 -18.09
C PRO A 188 3.36 -11.31 -16.92
N PRO A 189 4.13 -12.40 -17.09
CA PRO A 189 4.49 -13.28 -15.97
C PRO A 189 5.28 -12.56 -14.86
N LEU A 190 6.20 -11.66 -15.24
CA LEU A 190 6.97 -10.88 -14.28
C LEU A 190 6.10 -9.82 -13.59
N LEU A 191 5.18 -9.18 -14.32
CA LEU A 191 4.22 -8.24 -13.71
C LEU A 191 3.34 -8.94 -12.67
N ARG A 192 2.92 -10.18 -12.94
CA ARG A 192 2.17 -11.00 -11.98
C ARG A 192 2.98 -11.26 -10.71
N GLU A 193 4.26 -11.61 -10.85
CA GLU A 193 5.15 -11.82 -9.71
C GLU A 193 5.35 -10.53 -8.91
N LEU A 194 5.67 -9.42 -9.58
CA LEU A 194 5.82 -8.12 -8.93
C LEU A 194 4.55 -7.70 -8.19
N TYR A 195 3.39 -7.79 -8.83
CA TYR A 195 2.12 -7.45 -8.18
C TYR A 195 1.80 -8.39 -7.01
N HIS A 196 2.19 -9.67 -7.08
CA HIS A 196 2.04 -10.60 -5.95
C HIS A 196 2.85 -10.14 -4.73
N ARG A 197 4.06 -9.59 -4.93
CA ARG A 197 4.93 -9.10 -3.84
C ARG A 197 4.30 -7.97 -3.03
N ARG A 198 3.32 -7.24 -3.58
CA ARG A 198 2.52 -6.23 -2.86
C ARG A 198 1.98 -6.75 -1.52
N TRP A 199 1.66 -8.04 -1.39
CA TRP A 199 1.23 -8.66 -0.13
C TRP A 199 2.21 -8.46 1.05
N GLY A 200 3.46 -8.08 0.79
CA GLY A 200 4.43 -7.65 1.80
C GLY A 200 3.88 -6.55 2.71
N ILE A 201 3.26 -5.50 2.15
CA ILE A 201 2.73 -4.38 2.95
C ILE A 201 1.51 -4.80 3.80
N GLU A 202 0.69 -5.73 3.31
CA GLU A 202 -0.41 -6.27 4.11
C GLU A 202 0.09 -7.08 5.31
N THR A 203 1.24 -7.73 5.14
CA THR A 203 1.91 -8.47 6.21
C THR A 203 2.53 -7.51 7.22
N SER A 204 3.19 -6.43 6.79
CA SER A 204 3.72 -5.42 7.71
C SER A 204 2.59 -4.74 8.51
N PHE A 205 1.45 -4.43 7.89
CA PHE A 205 0.28 -3.92 8.63
C PHE A 205 -0.32 -4.93 9.62
N ARG A 206 -0.19 -6.23 9.35
CA ARG A 206 -0.56 -7.28 10.30
C ARG A 206 0.40 -7.28 11.49
N ASP A 207 1.69 -7.18 11.23
CA ASP A 207 2.72 -7.14 12.26
C ASP A 207 2.58 -5.90 13.14
N LEU A 208 2.36 -4.71 12.56
CA LEU A 208 2.04 -3.51 13.34
C LEU A 208 0.88 -3.76 14.30
N LYS A 209 -0.23 -4.32 13.79
CA LYS A 209 -1.45 -4.54 14.60
C LYS A 209 -1.24 -5.56 15.72
N TYR A 210 -0.63 -6.69 15.40
CA TYR A 210 -0.66 -7.87 16.28
C TYR A 210 0.67 -8.13 16.97
N THR A 211 1.77 -8.02 16.24
CA THR A 211 3.10 -8.15 16.81
C THR A 211 3.35 -6.93 17.69
N LEU A 212 3.29 -5.72 17.12
CA LEU A 212 3.60 -4.47 17.82
C LEU A 212 2.41 -3.85 18.56
N ALA A 213 1.34 -4.61 18.73
CA ALA A 213 0.16 -4.24 19.52
C ALA A 213 -0.48 -2.90 19.13
N LEU A 214 -0.40 -2.48 17.86
CA LEU A 214 -1.04 -1.27 17.33
C LEU A 214 -2.57 -1.42 17.15
N THR A 215 -3.19 -2.10 18.10
CA THR A 215 -4.62 -2.15 18.40
C THR A 215 -4.91 -1.77 19.86
N HIS A 216 -3.87 -1.60 20.68
CA HIS A 216 -3.95 -1.30 22.12
C HIS A 216 -3.27 0.05 22.40
N PHE A 217 -3.95 1.14 22.03
CA PHE A 217 -3.47 2.50 22.30
C PHE A 217 -3.51 2.84 23.79
N HIS A 218 -2.49 3.54 24.26
CA HIS A 218 -2.46 4.10 25.62
C HIS A 218 -3.26 5.39 25.68
N SER A 219 -3.10 6.25 24.67
CA SER A 219 -3.78 7.53 24.58
C SER A 219 -5.21 7.42 24.06
N LYS A 220 -6.04 8.38 24.48
CA LYS A 220 -7.36 8.66 23.88
C LYS A 220 -7.36 9.96 23.07
N LYS A 221 -6.31 10.77 23.14
CA LYS A 221 -6.15 12.02 22.39
C LYS A 221 -5.49 11.73 21.05
N LEU A 222 -6.06 12.26 19.97
CA LEU A 222 -5.64 11.99 18.60
C LEU A 222 -4.14 12.26 18.33
N PRO A 223 -3.54 13.41 18.73
CA PRO A 223 -2.12 13.66 18.46
C PRO A 223 -1.17 12.62 19.09
N PHE A 224 -1.51 12.12 20.28
CA PHE A 224 -0.73 11.08 20.95
C PHE A 224 -0.99 9.68 20.37
N ILE A 225 -2.19 9.43 19.81
CA ILE A 225 -2.46 8.20 19.05
C ILE A 225 -1.60 8.18 17.79
N GLU A 226 -1.49 9.30 17.08
CA GLU A 226 -0.61 9.44 15.91
C GLU A 226 0.86 9.23 16.30
N GLN A 227 1.31 9.82 17.42
CA GLN A 227 2.64 9.58 17.96
C GLN A 227 2.89 8.09 18.26
N GLU A 228 1.91 7.38 18.85
CA GLU A 228 2.01 5.94 19.10
C GLU A 228 2.11 5.14 17.78
N ILE A 229 1.35 5.51 16.74
CA ILE A 229 1.44 4.89 15.41
C ILE A 229 2.86 5.02 14.85
N PHE A 230 3.39 6.24 14.79
CA PHE A 230 4.75 6.47 14.28
C PHE A 230 5.80 5.76 15.13
N SER A 231 5.66 5.76 16.46
CA SER A 231 6.59 5.05 17.35
C SER A 231 6.64 3.54 17.07
N ARG A 232 5.49 2.91 16.81
CA ARG A 232 5.44 1.49 16.44
C ARG A 232 5.99 1.24 15.04
N MET A 233 5.80 2.15 14.09
CA MET A 233 6.42 2.07 12.75
C MET A 233 7.94 2.18 12.83
N THR A 234 8.47 3.08 13.66
CA THR A 234 9.91 3.20 13.91
C THR A 234 10.49 1.93 14.53
N LEU A 235 9.82 1.35 15.54
CA LEU A 235 10.24 0.07 16.12
C LEU A 235 10.19 -1.08 15.10
N TYR A 236 9.17 -1.10 14.22
CA TYR A 236 9.10 -2.05 13.13
C TYR A 236 10.31 -1.92 12.20
N ASN A 237 10.61 -0.71 11.74
CA ASN A 237 11.76 -0.44 10.87
C ASN A 237 13.07 -0.87 11.52
N PHE A 238 13.27 -0.52 12.81
CA PHE A 238 14.46 -0.92 13.54
C PHE A 238 14.60 -2.46 13.62
N ALA A 239 13.50 -3.17 13.91
CA ALA A 239 13.50 -4.63 13.91
C ALA A 239 13.76 -5.23 12.51
N SER A 240 13.22 -4.62 11.45
CA SER A 240 13.50 -5.00 10.05
C SER A 240 14.98 -4.82 9.70
N LEU A 241 15.60 -3.70 10.07
CA LEU A 241 17.03 -3.47 9.88
C LEU A 241 17.86 -4.52 10.62
N LEU A 242 17.56 -4.82 11.88
CA LEU A 242 18.26 -5.87 12.63
C LEU A 242 18.14 -7.24 11.95
N ARG A 243 16.98 -7.56 11.37
CA ARG A 243 16.79 -8.80 10.60
C ARG A 243 17.62 -8.83 9.32
N LEU A 244 17.72 -7.71 8.61
CA LEU A 244 18.52 -7.61 7.38
C LEU A 244 20.01 -7.78 7.66
N HIS A 245 20.50 -7.22 8.78
CA HIS A 245 21.91 -7.31 9.16
C HIS A 245 22.28 -8.64 9.82
N ALA A 246 21.34 -9.32 10.48
CA ALA A 246 21.62 -10.56 11.19
C ALA A 246 21.98 -11.71 10.23
N ILE A 247 23.21 -12.21 10.38
CA ILE A 247 23.73 -13.36 9.63
C ILE A 247 23.35 -14.65 10.37
N PHE A 248 22.82 -15.63 9.64
CA PHE A 248 22.50 -16.95 10.17
C PHE A 248 22.79 -18.05 9.14
N MET A 249 23.14 -19.24 9.63
CA MET A 249 23.29 -20.42 8.78
C MET A 249 21.92 -21.04 8.52
N GLN A 250 21.65 -21.38 7.26
CA GLN A 250 20.44 -22.12 6.90
C GLN A 250 20.50 -23.51 7.52
N PRO A 251 19.49 -23.90 8.33
CA PRO A 251 19.41 -25.27 8.84
C PRO A 251 19.31 -26.27 7.69
N GLU A 252 19.98 -27.41 7.82
CA GLU A 252 19.80 -28.52 6.88
C GLU A 252 18.38 -29.05 6.97
N GLY A 253 17.70 -29.18 5.82
CA GLY A 253 16.36 -29.72 5.79
C GLY A 253 15.56 -29.36 4.55
N LYS A 254 14.27 -29.67 4.59
CA LYS A 254 13.33 -29.51 3.47
C LYS A 254 13.01 -28.05 3.14
N TYR A 255 13.11 -27.15 4.12
CA TYR A 255 12.63 -25.78 3.98
C TYR A 255 13.79 -24.78 4.09
N LEU A 256 13.67 -23.69 3.35
CA LEU A 256 14.44 -22.48 3.63
C LEU A 256 13.87 -21.78 4.87
N TYR A 257 14.73 -21.12 5.63
CA TYR A 257 14.35 -20.43 6.85
C TYR A 257 14.59 -18.92 6.73
N HIS A 258 13.76 -18.15 7.43
CA HIS A 258 13.95 -16.72 7.64
C HIS A 258 13.83 -16.40 9.13
N ILE A 259 14.42 -15.29 9.55
CA ILE A 259 14.32 -14.81 10.92
C ILE A 259 12.84 -14.54 11.28
N ASN A 260 12.44 -14.89 12.48
CA ASN A 260 11.11 -14.63 13.00
C ASN A 260 10.92 -13.13 13.29
N ALA A 261 10.02 -12.47 12.56
CA ALA A 261 9.75 -11.04 12.70
C ALA A 261 9.25 -10.65 14.10
N ALA A 262 8.44 -11.51 14.73
CA ALA A 262 7.89 -11.21 16.05
C ALA A 262 8.95 -11.25 17.15
N PHE A 263 9.85 -12.24 17.13
CA PHE A 263 10.96 -12.28 18.07
C PHE A 263 11.98 -11.18 17.79
N ALA A 264 12.25 -10.85 16.53
CA ALA A 264 13.11 -9.71 16.20
C ALA A 264 12.55 -8.40 16.77
N ALA A 265 11.25 -8.13 16.62
CA ALA A 265 10.59 -6.96 17.20
C ALA A 265 10.66 -6.93 18.73
N HIS A 266 10.48 -8.07 19.38
CA HIS A 266 10.62 -8.17 20.83
C HIS A 266 12.06 -7.90 21.28
N ILE A 267 13.06 -8.54 20.68
CA ILE A 267 14.48 -8.33 20.99
C ILE A 267 14.90 -6.89 20.72
N ALA A 268 14.42 -6.29 19.63
CA ALA A 268 14.66 -4.88 19.29
C ALA A 268 14.18 -3.94 20.40
N ARG A 269 12.99 -4.19 20.98
CA ARG A 269 12.50 -3.44 22.14
C ARG A 269 13.36 -3.66 23.37
N GLU A 270 13.67 -4.91 23.72
CA GLU A 270 14.50 -5.20 24.90
C GLU A 270 15.89 -4.56 24.80
N PHE A 271 16.43 -4.47 23.58
CA PHE A 271 17.65 -3.71 23.29
C PHE A 271 17.47 -2.21 23.56
N LEU A 272 16.42 -1.59 23.03
CA LEU A 272 16.14 -0.16 23.26
C LEU A 272 15.89 0.19 24.73
N LEU A 273 15.39 -0.77 25.51
CA LEU A 273 15.21 -0.63 26.97
C LEU A 273 16.49 -0.90 27.78
N GLY A 274 17.58 -1.33 27.13
CA GLY A 274 18.86 -1.63 27.76
C GLY A 274 18.97 -3.00 28.41
N PHE A 275 17.98 -3.89 28.24
CA PHE A 275 18.00 -5.25 28.78
C PHE A 275 18.84 -6.21 27.94
N VAL A 276 18.98 -5.96 26.63
CA VAL A 276 19.82 -6.74 25.73
C VAL A 276 21.04 -5.90 25.32
N PRO A 277 22.28 -6.34 25.61
CA PRO A 277 23.49 -5.64 25.16
C PRO A 277 23.64 -5.67 23.63
N PRO A 278 24.20 -4.62 23.00
CA PRO A 278 24.40 -4.55 21.55
C PRO A 278 25.07 -5.80 20.96
N ALA A 279 26.14 -6.29 21.59
CA ALA A 279 26.90 -7.45 21.14
C ALA A 279 26.11 -8.77 21.11
N LYS A 280 24.92 -8.82 21.74
CA LYS A 280 24.08 -10.03 21.79
C LYS A 280 22.87 -9.97 20.87
N VAL A 281 22.50 -8.79 20.34
CA VAL A 281 21.24 -8.59 19.60
C VAL A 281 21.16 -9.52 18.39
N GLU A 282 22.15 -9.45 17.49
CA GLU A 282 22.14 -10.25 16.25
C GLU A 282 22.21 -11.75 16.53
N ILE A 283 23.01 -12.15 17.52
CA ILE A 283 23.16 -13.55 17.96
C ILE A 283 21.84 -14.10 18.52
N LEU A 284 21.05 -13.29 19.22
CA LEU A 284 19.76 -13.71 19.74
C LEU A 284 18.72 -13.80 18.62
N ILE A 285 18.70 -12.82 17.72
CA ILE A 285 17.76 -12.79 16.59
C ILE A 285 17.97 -13.98 15.67
N SER A 286 19.21 -14.34 15.35
CA SER A 286 19.55 -15.46 14.47
C SER A 286 19.14 -16.84 15.00
N LYS A 287 18.86 -16.98 16.30
CA LYS A 287 18.37 -18.23 16.91
C LYS A 287 16.90 -18.51 16.63
N PHE A 288 16.10 -17.48 16.31
CA PHE A 288 14.67 -17.62 16.11
C PHE A 288 14.33 -17.64 14.63
N LEU A 289 14.34 -18.83 14.04
CA LEU A 289 14.07 -19.05 12.62
C LEU A 289 12.68 -19.65 12.38
N LEU A 290 12.04 -19.26 11.29
CA LEU A 290 10.78 -19.83 10.80
C LEU A 290 10.95 -20.41 9.39
N PRO A 291 10.41 -21.61 9.12
CA PRO A 291 10.45 -22.20 7.79
C PRO A 291 9.54 -21.43 6.82
N ILE A 292 10.04 -21.17 5.62
CA ILE A 292 9.30 -20.62 4.49
C ILE A 292 8.47 -21.75 3.88
N ARG A 293 7.14 -21.61 3.94
CA ARG A 293 6.18 -22.60 3.43
C ARG A 293 5.37 -22.00 2.27
N PRO A 294 5.83 -22.15 1.01
CA PRO A 294 5.11 -21.60 -0.14
C PRO A 294 3.74 -22.28 -0.30
N GLY A 295 2.74 -21.52 -0.77
CA GLY A 295 1.43 -22.04 -1.15
C GLY A 295 0.41 -22.28 -0.01
N GLN A 296 0.74 -21.99 1.25
CA GLN A 296 -0.24 -22.11 2.34
C GLN A 296 -1.30 -21.00 2.27
N GLN A 297 -2.52 -21.36 1.87
CA GLN A 297 -3.69 -20.50 1.97
C GLN A 297 -4.35 -20.70 3.34
N LYS A 298 -4.38 -19.64 4.16
CA LYS A 298 -5.19 -19.65 5.39
C LYS A 298 -6.59 -19.11 5.07
N PRO A 299 -7.67 -19.80 5.47
CA PRO A 299 -9.01 -19.29 5.28
C PRO A 299 -9.19 -17.95 6.00
N ARG A 300 -9.83 -16.99 5.31
CA ARG A 300 -10.03 -15.64 5.84
C ARG A 300 -11.22 -15.65 6.81
N ASN A 301 -10.94 -15.66 8.11
CA ASN A 301 -11.97 -15.53 9.14
C ASN A 301 -12.43 -14.06 9.27
N MET A 302 -13.52 -13.70 8.57
CA MET A 302 -14.13 -12.37 8.65
C MET A 302 -15.06 -12.28 9.88
N ARG A 303 -14.49 -12.10 11.08
CA ARG A 303 -15.28 -11.76 12.28
C ARG A 303 -15.28 -10.25 12.50
N VAL A 304 -16.42 -9.71 12.94
CA VAL A 304 -16.53 -8.32 13.38
C VAL A 304 -15.57 -8.10 14.56
N LYS A 305 -14.59 -7.22 14.38
CA LYS A 305 -13.59 -6.91 15.42
C LYS A 305 -14.21 -5.94 16.41
N ARG A 306 -14.00 -6.20 17.71
CA ARG A 306 -14.35 -5.29 18.80
C ARG A 306 -13.09 -4.51 19.21
N PRO A 307 -13.20 -3.24 19.62
CA PRO A 307 -12.08 -2.54 20.21
C PRO A 307 -11.68 -3.29 21.49
N VAL A 308 -10.40 -3.68 21.57
CA VAL A 308 -9.87 -4.43 22.71
C VAL A 308 -9.32 -3.43 23.71
N SER A 309 -9.59 -3.63 25.00
CA SER A 309 -8.99 -2.82 26.06
C SER A 309 -7.46 -2.94 26.04
N PHE A 310 -6.79 -1.93 26.59
CA PHE A 310 -5.35 -1.95 26.81
C PHE A 310 -4.93 -3.23 27.54
N GLN A 311 -3.94 -3.95 27.00
CA GLN A 311 -3.35 -5.12 27.64
C GLN A 311 -1.92 -4.77 28.06
N TYR A 312 -1.69 -4.68 29.38
CA TYR A 312 -0.38 -4.37 29.96
C TYR A 312 0.72 -5.42 29.66
N ARG A 313 0.36 -6.57 29.09
CA ARG A 313 1.27 -7.67 28.73
C ARG A 313 1.62 -7.73 27.24
N MET A 314 1.07 -6.85 26.42
CA MET A 314 1.35 -6.82 24.98
C MET A 314 2.49 -5.84 24.71
N ILE A 315 3.66 -6.43 24.43
CA ILE A 315 4.96 -5.80 24.10
C ILE A 315 5.29 -4.55 24.91
#